data_AF-A0A967L6A0-F1
#
_entry.id   AF-A0A967L6A0-F1
#
_cell.length_a   1.000
_cell.length_b   1.000
_cell.length_c   1.000
_cell.angle_alpha   90.00
_cell.angle_beta   90.00
_cell.angle_gamma   90.00
#
_symmetry.space_group_name_H-M   'P 1'
#
loop_
_entity.id
_entity.type
_entity.pdbx_description
1 polymer ?
#
loop_
_entity_poly.entity_id
_entity_poly.type
_entity_poly.pdbx_seq_one_letter_code
_entity_poly.pdbx_strand_id
1 'polypeptide(L)'
;SVAFAPYGDFAPAVEALASAGKRLWLDPAGTSQGVRLLCGDAPLVTRSPNPVVSFKAVKNPVEITVAHEAHLRAGCAKVRSFSHLEAL
;
A
#
# COMPACT_ATOMS: atom_id res chain seq x y z
N SER A 1 -8.87 18.30 -7.51
CA SER A 1 -8.06 17.73 -8.60
C SER A 1 -6.82 17.08 -7.99
N VAL A 2 -6.32 16.00 -8.57
CA VAL A 2 -5.05 15.38 -8.17
C VAL A 2 -4.01 15.78 -9.22
N ALA A 3 -2.84 16.24 -8.77
CA ALA A 3 -1.71 16.50 -9.65
C ALA A 3 -0.93 15.20 -9.88
N PHE A 4 -0.61 14.91 -11.14
CA PHE A 4 0.22 13.78 -11.52
C PHE A 4 1.65 14.25 -11.78
N ALA A 5 2.63 13.52 -11.29
CA ALA A 5 4.05 13.78 -11.51
C ALA A 5 4.77 12.47 -11.88
N PRO A 6 5.82 12.53 -12.71
CA PRO A 6 6.76 11.43 -12.91
C PRO A 6 7.29 10.89 -11.59
N TYR A 7 7.55 9.58 -11.54
CA TYR A 7 8.13 8.95 -10.34
C TYR A 7 9.50 9.55 -9.95
N GLY A 8 10.29 9.98 -10.95
CA GLY A 8 11.58 10.64 -10.73
C GLY A 8 11.51 11.94 -9.92
N ASP A 9 10.35 12.59 -9.90
CA ASP A 9 10.15 13.84 -9.17
C ASP A 9 9.82 13.62 -7.68
N PHE A 10 9.69 12.36 -7.26
CA PHE A 10 9.38 12.03 -5.87
C PHE A 10 10.43 12.55 -4.88
N ALA A 11 11.72 12.32 -5.15
CA ALA A 11 12.78 12.76 -4.25
C ALA A 11 12.88 14.30 -4.14
N PRO A 12 12.93 15.05 -5.27
CA PRO A 12 12.89 16.52 -5.22
C PRO A 12 11.66 17.07 -4.50
N ALA A 13 10.49 16.43 -4.65
CA ALA A 13 9.27 16.85 -3.97
C ALA A 13 9.35 16.67 -2.46
N VAL A 14 9.92 15.55 -1.98
CA VAL A 14 10.13 15.31 -0.54
C VAL A 14 11.10 16.33 0.04
N GLU A 15 12.23 16.58 -0.64
CA GLU A 15 13.23 17.58 -0.21
C GLU A 15 12.64 18.99 -0.13
N ALA A 16 11.80 19.36 -1.11
CA ALA A 16 11.11 20.65 -1.10
C ALA A 16 10.15 20.78 0.08
N LEU A 17 9.38 19.73 0.40
CA LEU A 17 8.49 19.73 1.57
C LEU A 17 9.26 19.78 2.89
N ALA A 18 10.36 19.03 2.99
CA ALA A 18 11.24 19.04 4.15
C ALA A 18 11.86 20.43 4.37
N SER A 19 12.41 21.03 3.31
CA SER A 19 12.99 22.38 3.32
C SER A 19 11.95 23.46 3.66
N ALA A 20 10.68 23.24 3.32
CA ALA A 20 9.56 24.09 3.73
C ALA A 20 9.10 23.85 5.19
N GLY A 21 9.82 23.03 5.96
CA GLY A 21 9.54 22.73 7.37
C GLY A 21 8.25 21.97 7.59
N LYS A 22 7.73 21.26 6.58
CA LYS A 22 6.50 20.49 6.71
C LYS A 22 6.72 19.27 7.61
N ARG A 23 5.70 18.91 8.37
CA ARG A 23 5.69 17.66 9.12
C ARG A 23 5.40 16.50 8.16
N LEU A 24 6.30 15.54 8.12
CA LEU A 24 6.20 14.37 7.24
C LEU A 24 5.87 13.13 8.06
N TRP A 25 5.00 12.27 7.53
CA TRP A 25 4.68 10.99 8.16
C TRP A 25 5.33 9.87 7.36
N LEU A 26 6.29 9.19 7.99
CA LEU A 26 6.97 8.04 7.43
C LEU A 26 6.46 6.78 8.13
N ASP A 27 5.84 5.88 7.38
CA ASP A 27 5.46 4.57 7.91
C ASP A 27 6.74 3.78 8.26
N PRO A 28 6.93 3.32 9.51
CA PRO A 28 8.12 2.61 9.93
C PRO A 28 8.34 1.28 9.21
N ALA A 29 7.27 0.63 8.73
CA ALA A 29 7.35 -0.64 8.01
C ALA A 29 7.39 -0.46 6.48
N GLY A 30 6.92 0.69 5.98
CA GLY A 30 6.75 0.96 4.55
C GLY A 30 7.78 1.91 3.93
N THR A 31 8.52 2.67 4.74
CA THR A 31 9.41 3.73 4.24
C THR A 31 10.86 3.27 4.20
N SER A 32 11.53 3.45 3.06
CA SER A 32 12.95 3.13 2.94
C SER A 32 13.83 4.17 3.66
N GLN A 33 15.03 3.76 4.04
CA GLN A 33 16.01 4.67 4.64
C GLN A 33 16.38 5.83 3.70
N GLY A 34 16.33 5.61 2.38
CA GLY A 34 16.59 6.68 1.39
C GLY A 34 15.62 7.85 1.54
N VAL A 35 14.32 7.57 1.68
CA VAL A 35 13.31 8.64 1.89
C VAL A 35 13.52 9.36 3.21
N ARG A 36 13.93 8.62 4.26
CA ARG A 36 14.24 9.22 5.56
C ARG A 36 15.42 10.20 5.47
N LEU A 37 16.44 9.90 4.68
CA LEU A 37 17.58 10.80 4.48
C LEU A 37 17.16 12.09 3.75
N LEU A 38 16.27 12.00 2.76
CA LEU A 38 15.73 13.17 2.04
C LEU A 38 14.95 14.14 2.94
N CYS A 39 14.43 13.65 4.07
CA CYS A 39 13.67 14.47 5.00
C CYS A 39 14.55 15.42 5.85
N GLY A 40 15.86 15.19 5.91
CA GLY A 40 16.78 15.97 6.75
C GLY A 40 16.27 16.12 8.19
N ASP A 41 16.23 17.36 8.67
CA ASP A 41 15.78 17.73 10.03
C ASP A 41 14.26 18.05 10.11
N ALA A 42 13.49 17.76 9.06
CA ALA A 42 12.06 18.02 9.06
C ALA A 42 11.34 17.26 10.19
N PRO A 43 10.27 17.82 10.79
CA PRO A 43 9.52 17.12 11.83
C PRO A 43 8.90 15.82 11.30
N LEU A 44 9.19 14.69 11.95
CA LEU A 44 8.71 13.37 11.49
C LEU A 44 7.70 12.73 12.45
N VAL A 45 6.68 12.09 11.87
CA VAL A 45 5.88 11.05 12.54
C VAL A 45 6.41 9.70 12.06
N THR A 46 7.01 8.92 12.97
CA THR A 46 7.73 7.67 12.62
C THR A 46 7.31 6.45 13.42
N ARG A 47 6.58 6.64 14.52
CA ARG A 47 6.19 5.53 15.43
C ARG A 47 4.79 4.98 15.16
N SER A 48 4.02 5.65 14.29
CA SER A 48 2.66 5.28 13.98
C SER A 48 2.60 4.72 12.55
N PRO A 49 1.92 3.58 12.34
CA PRO A 49 1.69 3.06 10.98
C PRO A 49 0.86 4.06 10.16
N ASN A 50 0.96 3.99 8.84
CA ASN A 50 0.09 4.77 7.97
C ASN A 50 -1.39 4.45 8.28
N PRO A 51 -2.27 5.46 8.49
CA PRO A 51 -3.67 5.24 8.83
C PRO A 51 -4.43 4.41 7.78
N VAL A 52 -3.98 4.44 6.52
CA VAL A 52 -4.54 3.61 5.43
C VAL A 52 -4.43 2.12 5.74
N VAL A 53 -3.45 1.68 6.53
CA VAL A 53 -3.31 0.27 6.95
C VAL A 53 -4.55 -0.16 7.74
N SER A 54 -4.98 0.62 8.72
CA SER A 54 -6.17 0.33 9.52
C SER A 54 -7.43 0.39 8.68
N PHE A 55 -7.55 1.39 7.79
CA PHE A 55 -8.72 1.52 6.94
C PHE A 55 -8.89 0.35 5.97
N LYS A 56 -7.81 -0.14 5.36
CA LYS A 56 -7.90 -1.26 4.40
C LYS A 56 -8.02 -2.63 5.06
N ALA A 57 -7.76 -2.73 6.37
CA ALA A 57 -7.85 -3.98 7.14
C ALA A 57 -9.29 -4.42 7.40
N VAL A 58 -10.21 -3.46 7.59
CA VAL A 58 -11.64 -3.75 7.76
C VAL A 58 -12.33 -3.63 6.41
N LYS A 59 -12.76 -4.78 5.87
CA LYS A 59 -13.45 -4.83 4.58
C LYS A 59 -14.87 -4.33 4.69
N ASN A 60 -15.28 -3.51 3.73
CA ASN A 60 -16.68 -3.10 3.63
C ASN A 60 -17.55 -4.24 3.05
N PRO A 61 -18.89 -4.17 3.16
CA PRO A 61 -19.77 -5.25 2.68
C PRO A 61 -19.62 -5.59 1.19
N VAL A 62 -19.30 -4.61 0.35
CA VAL A 62 -19.07 -4.83 -1.09
C VAL A 62 -17.77 -5.62 -1.30
N GLU A 63 -16.67 -5.22 -0.64
CA GLU A 63 -15.40 -5.95 -0.68
C GLU A 63 -15.55 -7.40 -0.19
N ILE A 64 -16.32 -7.63 0.88
CA ILE A 64 -16.58 -8.98 1.41
C ILE A 64 -17.37 -9.82 0.40
N THR A 65 -18.42 -9.25 -0.20
CA THR A 65 -19.25 -9.95 -1.20
C THR A 65 -18.40 -10.37 -2.40
N VAL A 66 -17.60 -9.44 -2.94
CA VAL A 66 -16.71 -9.72 -4.07
C VAL A 66 -15.63 -10.74 -3.69
N ALA A 67 -15.09 -10.68 -2.47
CA ALA A 67 -14.13 -11.67 -1.99
C ALA A 67 -14.74 -13.08 -1.93
N HIS A 68 -16.00 -13.23 -1.49
CA HIS A 68 -16.69 -14.52 -1.51
C HIS A 68 -16.86 -15.08 -2.92
N GLU A 69 -17.29 -14.25 -3.88
CA GLU A 69 -17.41 -14.68 -5.27
C GLU A 69 -16.06 -15.10 -5.87
N ALA A 70 -14.99 -14.36 -5.54
CA ALA A 70 -13.64 -14.71 -5.98
C ALA A 70 -13.21 -16.08 -5.43
N HIS A 71 -13.50 -16.38 -4.16
CA HIS A 71 -13.20 -17.68 -3.56
C HIS A 71 -14.02 -18.82 -4.19
N LEU A 72 -15.29 -18.59 -4.51
CA LEU A 72 -16.12 -19.59 -5.22
C LEU A 72 -15.50 -19.93 -6.59
N ARG A 73 -15.12 -18.92 -7.37
CA ARG A 73 -14.46 -19.11 -8.67
C ARG A 73 -13.12 -19.84 -8.52
N ALA A 74 -12.31 -19.46 -7.53
CA ALA A 74 -11.05 -20.13 -7.23
C ALA A 74 -11.24 -21.60 -6.81
N GLY A 75 -12.28 -21.88 -6.01
CA GLY A 75 -12.67 -23.24 -5.61
C GLY A 75 -13.04 -24.11 -6.81
N CYS A 76 -13.88 -23.61 -7.72
CA CYS A 76 -14.22 -24.32 -8.96
C CYS A 76 -12.98 -24.63 -9.81
N ALA A 77 -12.06 -23.66 -9.96
CA ALA A 77 -10.82 -23.85 -10.70
C ALA A 77 -9.95 -24.95 -10.07
N LYS A 78 -9.85 -24.96 -8.73
CA LYS A 78 -9.08 -25.97 -7.99
C LYS A 78 -9.66 -27.37 -8.12
N VAL A 79 -10.98 -27.54 -8.04
CA VAL A 79 -11.64 -28.83 -8.27
C VAL A 79 -11.39 -29.35 -9.69
N ARG A 80 -11.52 -28.49 -10.70
CA ARG A 80 -11.21 -28.86 -12.10
C ARG A 80 -9.75 -29.30 -12.26
N SER A 81 -8.83 -28.57 -11.63
CA SER A 81 -7.40 -28.91 -11.64
C SER A 81 -7.14 -30.28 -11.00
N PHE A 82 -7.73 -30.55 -9.83
CA PHE A 82 -7.58 -31.84 -9.16
C PHE A 82 -8.20 -33.00 -9.93
N SER A 83 -9.39 -32.82 -10.50
CA SER A 83 -10.00 -33.83 -11.36
C SER A 83 -9.14 -34.13 -12.59
N HIS A 84 -8.48 -33.11 -13.16
CA HIS A 84 -7.55 -33.32 -14.26
C HIS A 84 -6.31 -34.11 -13.82
N LEU A 85 -5.72 -33.77 -12.68
CA LEU A 85 -4.54 -34.46 -12.14
C LEU A 85 -4.83 -35.91 -11.74
N GLU A 86 -6.02 -36.20 -11.23
CA GLU A 86 -6.45 -37.57 -10.89
C GLU A 86 -6.59 -38.46 -12.14
N ALA A 87 -6.93 -37.86 -13.28
CA ALA A 87 -7.12 -38.57 -14.54
C ALA A 87 -5.81 -38.80 -15.34
N LEU A 88 -4.67 -38.33 -14.83
CA LEU A 88 -3.33 -38.58 -15.39
C LEU A 88 -2.71 -39.85 -14.78
#